data_AF-A0A226MR82-F1
#
_entry.id   AF-A0A226MR82-F1
#
_cell.length_a   1.000
_cell.length_b   1.000
_cell.length_c   1.000
_cell.angle_alpha   90.00
_cell.angle_beta   90.00
_cell.angle_gamma   90.00
#
_symmetry.space_group_name_H-M   'P 1'
#
loop_
_entity.id
_entity.type
_entity.pdbx_description
1 polymer ?
#
loop_
_entity_poly.entity_id
_entity_poly.type
_entity_poly.pdbx_seq_one_letter_code
_entity_poly.pdbx_strand_id
1 'polypeptide(L)'
;MMIDLSFLTEEEQEAIMKVLQRDAELKKAEEERVRHLPEKVKDDVQLKNMSGQWFYEAKSKRHRDKIHGADIIRASMRRKPATLGKHSARVLFWEGWHGGGTLTTTSEVSYVSEMQEEYVL
;
A
#
# COMPACT_ATOMS: atom_id res chain seq x y z
N MET A 1 12.41 -2.13 -4.25
CA MET A 1 11.67 -1.98 -5.52
C MET A 1 10.31 -1.39 -5.23
N MET A 2 9.80 -0.48 -6.06
CA MET A 2 8.43 0.05 -5.97
C MET A 2 7.78 -0.08 -7.35
N ILE A 3 6.52 -0.50 -7.38
CA ILE A 3 5.71 -0.62 -8.59
C ILE A 3 4.76 0.58 -8.70
N ASP A 4 4.37 0.93 -9.92
CA ASP A 4 3.35 1.96 -10.18
C ASP A 4 1.96 1.37 -9.93
N LEU A 5 1.13 2.11 -9.20
CA LEU A 5 -0.24 1.75 -8.82
C LEU A 5 -1.22 2.90 -9.12
N SER A 6 -0.80 3.92 -9.88
CA SER A 6 -1.59 5.12 -10.20
C SER A 6 -2.85 4.85 -11.01
N PHE A 7 -2.95 3.67 -11.64
CA PHE A 7 -4.10 3.23 -12.42
C PHE A 7 -5.25 2.68 -11.58
N LEU A 8 -5.03 2.40 -10.29
CA LEU A 8 -6.06 1.85 -9.40
C LEU A 8 -6.99 2.95 -8.88
N THR A 9 -8.29 2.67 -8.85
CA THR A 9 -9.26 3.54 -8.18
C THR A 9 -9.11 3.48 -6.66
N GLU A 10 -9.73 4.41 -5.94
CA GLU A 10 -9.69 4.43 -4.47
C GLU A 10 -10.32 3.17 -3.87
N GLU A 11 -11.42 2.68 -4.46
CA GLU A 11 -12.10 1.46 -4.01
C GLU A 11 -11.23 0.21 -4.22
N GLU A 12 -10.52 0.13 -5.35
CA GLU A 12 -9.59 -0.96 -5.63
C GLU A 12 -8.39 -0.94 -4.66
N GLN A 13 -7.85 0.25 -4.39
CA GLN A 13 -6.78 0.43 -3.42
C GLN A 13 -7.24 0.02 -2.02
N GLU A 14 -8.44 0.43 -1.59
CA GLU A 14 -9.00 0.06 -0.29
C GLU A 14 -9.18 -1.46 -0.18
N ALA A 15 -9.70 -2.10 -1.22
CA ALA A 15 -9.86 -3.56 -1.27
C ALA A 15 -8.51 -4.29 -1.14
N ILE A 16 -7.47 -3.82 -1.83
CA ILE A 16 -6.12 -4.36 -1.71
C ILE A 16 -5.56 -4.14 -0.30
N MET A 17 -5.75 -2.95 0.28
CA MET A 17 -5.29 -2.66 1.64
C MET A 17 -5.91 -3.59 2.69
N LYS A 18 -7.21 -3.91 2.56
CA LYS A 18 -7.88 -4.91 3.42
C LYS A 18 -7.28 -6.31 3.29
N VAL A 19 -6.78 -6.70 2.11
CA VAL A 19 -6.04 -7.95 1.94
C VAL A 19 -4.70 -7.89 2.68
N LEU A 20 -3.95 -6.80 2.51
CA LEU A 20 -2.64 -6.63 3.15
C LEU A 20 -2.71 -6.55 4.68
N GLN A 21 -3.82 -6.04 5.22
CA GLN A 21 -4.07 -5.99 6.66
C GLN A 21 -4.28 -7.41 7.23
N ARG A 22 -5.16 -8.21 6.61
CA ARG A 22 -5.40 -9.60 7.01
C ARG A 22 -4.14 -10.46 6.88
N ASP A 23 -3.33 -10.23 5.84
CA ASP A 23 -2.04 -10.89 5.68
C ASP A 23 -1.06 -10.55 6.82
N ALA A 24 -1.04 -9.29 7.29
CA ALA A 24 -0.20 -8.87 8.41
C ALA A 24 -0.64 -9.53 9.74
N GLU A 25 -1.95 -9.59 10.00
CA GLU A 25 -2.52 -10.29 11.15
C GLU A 25 -2.19 -11.78 11.13
N LEU A 26 -2.35 -12.42 9.97
CA LEU A 26 -2.01 -13.82 9.78
C LEU A 26 -0.52 -14.09 10.03
N LYS A 27 0.36 -13.22 9.53
CA LYS A 27 1.81 -13.32 9.77
C LYS A 27 2.16 -13.18 11.24
N LYS A 28 1.54 -12.22 11.95
CA LYS A 28 1.76 -12.04 13.39
C LYS A 28 1.35 -13.29 14.18
N ALA A 29 0.20 -13.88 13.85
CA ALA A 29 -0.26 -15.12 14.47
C ALA A 29 0.66 -16.32 14.14
N GLU A 30 1.20 -16.36 12.93
CA GLU A 30 2.12 -17.41 12.50
C GLU A 30 3.50 -17.27 13.17
N GLU A 31 4.04 -16.06 13.28
CA GLU A 31 5.28 -15.76 14.01
C GLU A 31 5.18 -16.20 15.47
N GLU A 32 4.04 -15.91 16.09
CA GLU A 32 3.71 -16.36 17.44
C GLU A 32 3.70 -17.89 17.55
N ARG A 33 3.02 -18.57 16.63
CA ARG A 33 2.96 -20.04 16.58
C ARG A 33 4.35 -20.65 16.41
N VAL A 34 5.17 -20.08 15.52
CA VAL A 34 6.54 -20.55 15.23
C VAL A 34 7.44 -20.33 16.44
N ARG A 35 7.29 -19.23 17.19
CA ARG A 35 8.08 -18.98 18.40
C ARG A 35 7.92 -20.07 19.46
N HIS A 36 6.70 -20.58 19.63
CA HIS A 36 6.40 -21.65 20.59
C HIS A 36 6.56 -23.07 20.01
N LEU A 37 6.95 -23.19 18.74
CA LEU A 37 7.09 -24.49 18.08
C LEU A 37 8.23 -25.36 18.66
N PRO A 38 9.42 -24.83 19.01
CA PRO A 38 10.51 -25.62 19.62
C PRO A 38 10.18 -26.21 20.99
N GLU A 39 9.15 -25.70 21.67
CA GLU A 39 8.66 -26.29 22.93
C GLU A 39 7.97 -27.63 22.68
N LYS A 40 7.27 -27.75 21.55
CA LYS A 40 6.41 -28.91 21.20
C LYS A 40 7.11 -29.94 20.31
N VAL A 41 8.07 -29.50 19.49
CA VAL A 41 8.78 -30.34 18.53
C VAL A 41 10.28 -30.21 18.75
N LYS A 42 10.98 -31.35 18.86
CA LYS A 42 12.44 -31.39 19.11
C LYS A 42 13.26 -31.83 17.89
N ASP A 43 12.60 -32.39 16.88
CA ASP A 43 13.27 -32.78 15.64
C ASP A 43 13.47 -31.54 14.75
N ASP A 44 14.73 -31.23 14.45
CA ASP A 44 15.11 -30.02 13.72
C ASP A 44 14.58 -30.01 12.27
N VAL A 45 14.48 -31.18 11.64
CA VAL A 45 13.95 -31.29 10.28
C VAL A 45 12.46 -30.98 10.27
N GLN A 46 11.71 -31.52 11.23
CA GLN A 46 10.30 -31.20 11.43
C GLN A 46 10.10 -29.73 11.80
N LEU A 47 10.93 -29.15 12.67
CA LEU A 47 10.88 -27.73 13.00
C LEU A 47 11.00 -26.86 11.75
N LYS A 48 12.01 -27.14 10.92
CA LYS A 48 12.26 -26.41 9.67
C LYS A 48 11.11 -26.56 8.66
N ASN A 49 10.50 -27.72 8.60
CA ASN A 49 9.35 -27.98 7.73
C ASN A 49 8.11 -27.22 8.21
N MET A 50 7.80 -27.33 9.50
CA MET A 50 6.61 -26.74 10.12
C MET A 50 6.70 -25.22 10.29
N SER A 51 7.90 -24.64 10.42
CA SER A 51 8.09 -23.19 10.43
C SER A 51 8.09 -22.57 9.03
N GLY A 52 8.12 -23.40 7.97
CA GLY A 52 8.27 -22.93 6.59
C GLY A 52 9.69 -22.45 6.25
N GLN A 53 10.67 -22.56 7.15
CA GLN A 53 12.05 -22.09 6.90
C GLN A 53 12.67 -22.74 5.66
N TRP A 54 12.37 -24.01 5.37
CA TRP A 54 12.82 -24.68 4.15
C TRP A 54 12.46 -23.91 2.88
N PHE A 55 11.28 -23.30 2.84
CA PHE A 55 10.80 -22.53 1.69
C PHE A 55 11.57 -21.22 1.55
N TYR A 56 11.82 -20.51 2.65
CA TYR A 56 12.60 -19.26 2.62
C TYR A 56 14.04 -19.49 2.19
N GLU A 57 14.66 -20.59 2.60
CA GLU A 57 15.99 -21.00 2.12
C GLU A 57 16.00 -21.38 0.63
N ALA A 58 14.98 -22.08 0.16
CA ALA A 58 14.85 -22.40 -1.26
C ALA A 58 14.62 -21.13 -2.09
N LYS A 59 13.78 -20.21 -1.60
CA LYS A 59 13.46 -18.93 -2.23
C LYS A 59 14.68 -18.02 -2.34
N SER A 60 15.48 -17.92 -1.28
CA SER A 60 16.66 -17.04 -1.24
C SER A 60 17.75 -17.42 -2.22
N LYS A 61 17.81 -18.69 -2.66
CA LYS A 61 18.74 -19.14 -3.72
C LYS A 61 18.37 -18.60 -5.10
N ARG A 62 17.08 -18.33 -5.35
CA ARG A 62 16.58 -17.93 -6.67
C ARG A 62 16.43 -16.41 -6.83
N HIS A 63 16.27 -15.69 -5.73
CA HIS A 63 15.98 -14.25 -5.75
C HIS A 63 16.92 -13.51 -4.80
N ARG A 64 17.62 -12.48 -5.31
CA ARG A 64 18.51 -11.64 -4.48
C ARG A 64 17.73 -10.77 -3.49
N ASP A 65 16.50 -10.39 -3.86
CA ASP A 65 15.67 -9.52 -3.03
C ASP A 65 14.94 -10.31 -1.93
N LYS A 66 15.13 -9.86 -0.69
CA LYS A 66 14.48 -10.42 0.50
C LYS A 66 13.12 -9.77 0.81
N ILE A 67 12.71 -8.79 0.02
CA ILE A 67 11.51 -8.00 0.27
C ILE A 67 10.28 -8.80 -0.16
N HIS A 68 9.25 -8.88 0.70
CA HIS A 68 8.01 -9.57 0.37
C HIS A 68 7.17 -8.73 -0.59
N GLY A 69 6.39 -9.40 -1.45
CA GLY A 69 5.47 -8.73 -2.38
C GLY A 69 4.52 -7.77 -1.65
N ALA A 70 3.93 -8.22 -0.54
CA ALA A 70 3.06 -7.41 0.31
C ALA A 70 3.71 -6.09 0.76
N ASP A 71 5.01 -6.11 1.08
CA ASP A 71 5.74 -4.91 1.53
C ASP A 71 6.01 -3.96 0.35
N ILE A 72 6.26 -4.50 -0.84
CA ILE A 72 6.40 -3.70 -2.06
C ILE A 72 5.09 -3.00 -2.38
N ILE A 73 3.95 -3.71 -2.33
CA ILE A 73 2.62 -3.09 -2.55
C ILE A 73 2.35 -2.02 -1.50
N ARG A 74 2.55 -2.33 -0.21
CA ARG A 74 2.32 -1.38 0.89
C ARG A 74 3.19 -0.13 0.75
N ALA A 75 4.45 -0.28 0.36
CA ALA A 75 5.34 0.85 0.10
C ALA A 75 4.90 1.67 -1.12
N SER A 76 4.45 1.00 -2.19
CA SER A 76 3.94 1.65 -3.40
C SER A 76 2.66 2.46 -3.17
N MET A 77 1.72 1.96 -2.36
CA MET A 77 0.47 2.66 -2.04
C MET A 77 0.68 3.95 -1.24
N ARG A 78 1.80 4.07 -0.50
CA ARG A 78 2.11 5.29 0.29
C ARG A 78 2.50 6.49 -0.58
N ARG A 79 2.77 6.28 -1.88
CA ARG A 79 3.04 7.37 -2.80
C ARG A 79 1.72 7.97 -3.26
N LYS A 80 1.44 9.21 -2.82
CA LYS A 80 0.35 10.00 -3.40
C LYS A 80 0.55 10.07 -4.92
N PRO A 81 -0.49 9.88 -5.75
CA PRO A 81 -0.37 10.14 -7.16
C PRO A 81 0.11 11.59 -7.29
N ALA A 82 1.25 11.80 -7.95
CA ALA A 82 1.62 13.14 -8.39
C ALA A 82 0.42 13.62 -9.18
N THR A 83 -0.27 14.66 -8.69
CA THR A 83 -1.49 15.20 -9.25
C THR A 83 -1.37 15.19 -10.77
N LEU A 84 -2.04 14.25 -11.44
CA LEU A 84 -2.28 14.39 -12.87
C LEU A 84 -3.11 15.66 -12.92
N GLY A 85 -2.46 16.77 -13.28
CA GLY A 85 -3.12 18.01 -13.59
C GLY A 85 -4.17 17.65 -14.61
N LYS A 86 -5.42 17.54 -14.15
CA LYS A 86 -6.59 17.53 -15.01
C LYS A 86 -6.52 18.86 -15.74
N HIS A 87 -5.86 18.88 -16.90
CA HIS A 87 -6.15 19.87 -17.93
C HIS A 87 -7.57 19.56 -18.39
N SER A 88 -8.55 19.95 -17.57
CA SER A 88 -9.92 20.10 -18.01
C SER A 88 -9.89 21.25 -19.00
N ALA A 89 -9.71 20.92 -20.27
CA ALA A 89 -10.01 21.83 -21.37
C ALA A 89 -11.53 22.05 -21.33
N ARG A 90 -11.97 22.98 -20.49
CA ARG A 90 -13.34 23.47 -20.53
C ARG A 90 -13.44 24.34 -21.78
N VAL A 91 -13.95 23.74 -22.86
CA VAL A 91 -14.40 24.46 -24.05
C VAL A 91 -15.42 25.49 -23.57
N LEU A 92 -14.99 26.75 -23.44
CA LEU A 92 -15.87 27.87 -23.17
C LEU A 92 -16.30 28.46 -24.51
N PHE A 93 -17.29 27.79 -25.10
CA PHE A 93 -18.21 28.42 -26.01
C PHE A 93 -19.15 29.30 -25.17
N TRP A 94 -19.06 30.62 -25.30
CA TRP A 94 -20.18 31.54 -25.03
C TRP A 94 -19.96 32.88 -25.74
N GLU A 95 -20.90 33.24 -26.61
CA GLU A 95 -20.98 34.51 -27.31
C GLU A 95 -21.26 35.66 -26.33
N GLY A 96 -20.43 36.70 -26.39
CA GLY A 96 -20.78 38.07 -26.02
C GLY A 96 -20.75 38.44 -24.54
N TRP A 97 -19.63 38.97 -24.04
CA TRP A 97 -19.61 39.99 -22.98
C TRP A 97 -18.41 40.94 -23.20
N HIS A 98 -18.73 42.21 -23.44
CA HIS A 98 -17.78 43.31 -23.45
C HIS A 98 -17.29 43.63 -22.03
N GLY A 99 -15.99 43.89 -21.86
CA GLY A 99 -15.48 44.78 -20.80
C GLY A 99 -14.71 44.12 -19.65
N GLY A 100 -13.38 44.29 -19.67
CA GLY A 100 -12.52 44.68 -18.54
C GLY A 100 -12.46 43.86 -17.24
N GLY A 101 -11.27 43.28 -16.96
CA GLY A 101 -10.65 43.37 -15.61
C GLY A 101 -10.62 42.12 -14.71
N THR A 102 -9.44 41.48 -14.68
CA THR A 102 -8.78 40.67 -13.61
C THR A 102 -9.58 39.73 -12.70
N LEU A 103 -9.31 38.42 -12.82
CA LEU A 103 -9.69 37.37 -11.86
C LEU A 103 -8.81 37.42 -10.60
N THR A 104 -9.44 37.37 -9.42
CA THR A 104 -8.80 36.88 -8.19
C THR A 104 -9.58 35.66 -7.69
N THR A 105 -8.92 34.51 -7.65
CA THR A 105 -9.48 33.25 -7.12
C THR A 105 -9.05 33.12 -5.67
N THR A 106 -9.99 33.23 -4.73
CA THR A 106 -9.77 32.85 -3.32
C THR A 106 -10.46 31.51 -3.10
N SER A 107 -9.69 30.46 -2.88
CA SER A 107 -10.21 29.17 -2.44
C SER A 107 -9.40 28.72 -1.23
N GLU A 108 -9.86 29.13 -0.05
CA GLU A 108 -9.66 28.39 1.21
C GLU A 108 -10.81 27.39 1.34
N VAL A 109 -10.53 26.09 1.25
CA VAL A 109 -11.30 25.06 1.97
C VAL A 109 -10.31 24.00 2.44
N SER A 110 -10.11 23.98 3.75
CA SER A 110 -9.31 23.01 4.49
C SER A 110 -9.92 21.61 4.40
N TYR A 111 -9.18 20.63 3.87
CA TYR A 111 -9.44 19.21 4.14
C TYR A 111 -8.58 18.83 5.34
N VAL A 112 -9.22 18.74 6.50
CA VAL A 112 -8.60 18.31 7.75
C VAL A 112 -8.14 16.86 7.58
N SER A 113 -6.83 16.68 7.66
CA SER A 113 -6.14 15.39 7.68
C SER A 113 -6.26 14.80 9.08
N GLU A 114 -7.21 13.89 9.30
CA GLU A 114 -7.36 13.21 10.58
C GLU A 114 -7.90 11.78 10.40
N MET A 115 -7.15 10.93 9.69
CA MET A 115 -7.41 9.46 9.67
C MET A 115 -6.10 8.67 9.47
N GLN A 116 -5.03 8.97 10.24
CA GLN A 116 -3.77 8.25 10.07
C GLN A 116 -2.99 7.87 11.33
N GLU A 117 -3.62 7.86 12.52
CA GLU A 117 -2.94 7.42 13.75
C GLU A 117 -3.29 6.00 14.23
N GLU A 118 -4.24 5.28 13.63
CA GLU A 118 -4.73 4.02 14.23
C GLU A 118 -4.24 2.72 13.56
N TYR A 119 -3.03 2.69 12.99
CA TYR A 119 -2.42 1.45 12.49
C TYR A 119 -0.91 1.33 12.79
N VAL A 120 -0.54 1.59 14.04
CA VAL A 120 0.78 1.21 14.58
C VAL A 120 0.59 0.52 15.94
N LEU A 121 0.26 -0.78 15.96
CA LEU A 121 0.48 -1.74 17.05
C LEU A 121 0.53 -3.20 16.53
#